data_AF-K1SM76-F1
#
_entry.id   AF-K1SM76-F1
#
_cell.length_a   1.000
_cell.length_b   1.000
_cell.length_c   1.000
_cell.angle_alpha   90.00
_cell.angle_beta   90.00
_cell.angle_gamma   90.00
#
_symmetry.space_group_name_H-M   'P 1'
#
loop_
_entity.id
_entity.type
_entity.pdbx_description
1 polymer ?
#
loop_
_entity_poly.entity_id
_entity_poly.type
_entity_poly.pdbx_seq_one_letter_code
_entity_poly.pdbx_strand_id
1 'polypeptide(L)' 'MESTGKYWIPVFNVLEKNNIFVTLSHPKYTKPQKGNKTDRKDAKWICDLYMCGMVKPSFIPPADIR' A
#
# COMPACT_ATOMS: atom_id res chain seq x y z
N MET A 1 -21.14 -7.69 -2.16
CA MET A 1 -19.85 -7.93 -1.46
C MET A 1 -19.63 -6.74 -0.55
N GLU A 2 -20.00 -6.87 0.73
CA GLU A 2 -19.72 -5.85 1.73
C GLU A 2 -18.20 -5.84 1.97
N SER A 3 -17.51 -5.00 1.19
CA SER A 3 -16.05 -4.93 1.14
C SER A 3 -15.50 -4.05 2.27
N THR A 4 -15.91 -4.35 3.50
CA THR A 4 -15.52 -3.59 4.70
C THR A 4 -14.33 -4.22 5.42
N GLY A 5 -13.85 -5.38 4.93
CA GLY A 5 -12.67 -6.05 5.45
C GLY A 5 -11.39 -5.28 5.14
N LYS A 6 -10.52 -5.10 6.14
CA LYS A 6 -9.17 -4.57 5.95
C LYS A 6 -8.26 -5.65 5.32
N TYR A 7 -8.44 -5.93 4.03
CA TYR A 7 -7.73 -7.00 3.30
C TYR A 7 -6.21 -6.87 3.27
N TRP A 8 -5.67 -5.66 3.48
CA TRP A 8 -4.23 -5.44 3.50
C TRP A 8 -3.54 -6.01 4.75
N ILE A 9 -4.26 -6.18 5.87
CA ILE A 9 -3.69 -6.66 7.15
C ILE A 9 -3.15 -8.09 7.04
N PRO A 10 -3.92 -9.11 6.60
CA PRO A 10 -3.41 -10.46 6.51
C PRO A 10 -2.24 -10.58 5.51
N VAL A 11 -2.29 -9.83 4.41
CA VAL A 11 -1.22 -9.78 3.41
C VAL A 11 0.05 -9.19 4.02
N PHE A 12 -0.07 -8.06 4.73
CA PHE A 12 1.05 -7.43 5.42
C PHE A 12 1.70 -8.39 6.42
N ASN A 13 0.90 -9.11 7.21
CA ASN A 13 1.41 -10.07 8.19
C ASN A 13 2.24 -11.20 7.57
N VAL A 14 1.77 -11.73 6.44
CA VAL A 14 2.50 -12.79 5.73
C VAL A 14 3.80 -12.25 5.16
N LEU A 15 3.79 -11.05 4.57
CA LEU A 15 4.99 -10.45 3.98
C LEU A 15 6.01 -10.07 5.07
N GLU A 16 5.57 -9.51 6.20
CA GLU A 16 6.42 -9.18 7.35
C GLU A 16 7.10 -10.44 7.92
N LYS A 17 6.36 -11.55 8.07
CA LYS A 17 6.91 -12.84 8.51
C LYS A 17 7.97 -13.43 7.58
N ASN A 18 7.96 -13.06 6.30
CA ASN A 18 8.94 -13.50 5.31
C ASN A 18 10.11 -12.52 5.16
N ASN A 19 10.29 -11.57 6.10
CA ASN A 19 11.30 -10.52 6.04
C ASN A 19 11.23 -9.65 4.77
N ILE A 20 10.04 -9.52 4.16
CA ILE A 20 9.83 -8.67 2.99
C ILE A 20 9.54 -7.25 3.47
N PHE A 21 10.32 -6.28 2.98
CA PHE A 21 10.08 -4.88 3.27
C PHE A 21 8.82 -4.39 2.53
N VAL A 22 7.75 -4.13 3.28
CA VAL A 22 6.49 -3.63 2.73
C VAL A 22 6.27 -2.19 3.15
N THR A 23 6.16 -1.31 2.16
CA THR A 23 5.77 0.09 2.38
C THR A 23 4.26 0.24 2.20
N LEU A 24 3.53 0.38 3.30
CA LEU A 24 2.12 0.77 3.25
C LEU A 24 2.03 2.29 3.12
N SER A 25 1.27 2.81 2.17
CA SER A 25 1.05 4.25 2.02
C SER A 25 -0.43 4.59 1.97
N HIS A 26 -0.77 5.77 2.48
CA HIS A 26 -2.16 6.22 2.53
C HIS A 26 -2.66 6.60 1.12
N PRO A 27 -3.81 6.07 0.67
CA PRO A 27 -4.30 6.24 -0.70
C PRO A 27 -4.51 7.71 -1.10
N LYS A 28 -4.73 8.61 -0.13
CA LYS A 28 -4.80 10.06 -0.36
C LYS A 28 -3.58 10.63 -1.09
N TYR A 29 -2.39 10.08 -0.85
CA TYR A 29 -1.14 10.57 -1.45
C TYR A 29 -0.71 9.78 -2.69
N THR A 30 -1.17 8.54 -2.83
CA THR A 30 -0.82 7.67 -3.95
C THR A 30 -1.87 7.65 -5.07
N LYS A 31 -3.03 8.30 -4.87
CA LYS A 31 -4.11 8.31 -5.85
C LYS A 31 -3.71 9.11 -7.10
N PRO A 32 -3.79 8.53 -8.30
CA PRO A 32 -3.59 9.27 -9.54
C PRO A 32 -4.70 10.33 -9.73
N GLN A 33 -4.36 11.40 -10.44
CA GLN A 33 -5.30 12.46 -10.80
C GLN A 33 -6.51 11.91 -11.58
N LYS A 34 -7.64 12.62 -11.50
CA LYS A 34 -8.97 12.13 -11.89
C LYS A 34 -9.06 11.87 -13.41
N GLY A 35 -9.11 10.59 -13.82
CA GLY A 35 -9.43 10.15 -15.20
C GLY A 35 -8.89 8.75 -15.53
N ASN A 36 -9.72 7.90 -16.16
CA ASN A 36 -9.39 6.54 -16.66
C ASN A 36 -8.51 5.67 -15.73
N LYS A 37 -9.03 5.40 -14.53
CA LYS A 37 -8.45 4.45 -13.56
C LYS A 37 -8.65 3.01 -14.03
N THR A 38 -7.56 2.27 -14.10
CA THR A 38 -7.56 0.82 -14.25
C THR A 38 -6.51 0.26 -13.30
N ASP A 39 -6.72 -0.95 -12.76
CA ASP A 39 -5.81 -1.56 -11.77
C ASP A 39 -4.36 -1.59 -12.27
N ARG A 40 -4.16 -1.81 -13.58
CA ARG A 40 -2.84 -1.77 -14.23
C ARG A 40 -2.19 -0.39 -14.21
N LYS A 41 -2.98 0.67 -14.46
CA LYS A 41 -2.47 2.05 -14.46
C LYS A 41 -2.18 2.54 -13.04
N ASP A 42 -3.07 2.26 -12.09
CA ASP A 42 -2.85 2.59 -10.69
C ASP A 42 -1.61 1.84 -10.14
N ALA A 43 -1.40 0.56 -10.48
CA ALA A 43 -0.20 -0.19 -10.09
C ALA A 43 1.09 0.41 -10.66
N LYS A 44 1.10 0.77 -11.96
CA LYS A 44 2.26 1.43 -12.59
C LYS A 44 2.55 2.78 -11.94
N TRP A 45 1.52 3.59 -11.71
CA TRP A 45 1.63 4.88 -11.04
C TRP A 45 2.21 4.76 -9.62
N ILE A 46 1.73 3.81 -8.83
CA ILE A 46 2.27 3.55 -7.48
C ILE A 46 3.75 3.12 -7.55
N CYS A 47 4.12 2.31 -8.53
CA CYS A 47 5.51 1.92 -8.77
C CYS A 47 6.39 3.14 -9.09
N ASP A 48 5.95 4.00 -10.03
CA ASP A 48 6.67 5.21 -10.42
C ASP A 48 6.83 6.17 -9.22
N LEU A 49 5.78 6.36 -8.41
CA LEU A 49 5.84 7.15 -7.18
C LEU A 49 6.83 6.56 -6.16
N TYR A 50 6.85 5.23 -6.02
CA TYR A 50 7.75 4.55 -5.09
C TYR A 50 9.21 4.71 -5.52
N MET A 51 9.50 4.55 -6.82
CA MET A 51 10.83 4.76 -7.38
C MET A 51 11.32 6.21 -7.20
N CYS A 52 10.43 7.19 -7.31
CA CYS A 52 10.75 8.59 -7.06
C CYS A 52 10.88 8.96 -5.57
N GLY A 53 10.71 8.02 -4.64
CA GLY A 53 10.73 8.30 -3.19
C GLY A 53 9.58 9.19 -2.72
N MET A 54 8.53 9.35 -3.53
CA MET A 54 7.38 10.21 -3.23
C MET A 54 6.31 9.50 -2.38
N VAL A 55 6.50 8.20 -2.11
CA VAL A 55 5.60 7.39 -1.29
C VAL A 55 6.01 7.51 0.18
N LYS A 56 5.22 8.27 0.94
CA LYS A 56 5.41 8.34 2.40
C LYS A 56 4.89 7.06 3.06
N PRO A 57 5.73 6.31 3.81
CA PRO A 57 5.27 5.16 4.57
C PRO A 57 4.32 5.62 5.69
N SER A 58 3.22 4.91 5.84
CA SER A 58 2.34 5.01 7.00
C SER A 58 3.00 4.29 8.18
N PHE A 59 2.83 4.82 9.38
CA PHE A 59 3.30 4.16 10.59
C PHE A 59 2.46 2.91 10.86
N ILE A 60 3.13 1.76 10.97
CA ILE A 60 2.57 0.51 11.43
C ILE A 60 3.36 0.11 12.67
N PRO A 61 2.70 -0.13 13.83
CA PRO A 61 3.40 -0.57 15.02
C PRO A 61 4.07 -1.92 14.75
N PRO A 62 5.27 -2.17 15.31
CA PRO A 62 5.93 -3.45 15.18
C PRO A 62 5.04 -4.55 15.78
N ALA A 63 5.21 -5.79 15.30
CA ALA A 63 4.40 -6.94 15.72
C ALA A 63 4.33 -7.14 17.25
N ASP A 64 5.35 -6.69 17.98
CA ASP A 64 5.43 -6.74 19.45
C ASP A 64 4.40 -5.83 20.15
N ILE A 65 3.98 -4.74 19.49
CA ILE A 65 3.11 -3.68 20.05
C ILE A 65 1.77 -3.60 19.29
N ARG A 66 1.39 -4.65 18.54
CA ARG A 66 0.20 -4.63 17.66
C ARG A 66 -0.95 -5.50 18.12
#